data_AF-A0A7M3YGJ8-F1
#
_entry.id   AF-A0A7M3YGJ8-F1
#
_cell.length_a   1.000
_cell.length_b   1.000
_cell.length_c   1.000
_cell.angle_alpha   90.00
_cell.angle_beta   90.00
_cell.angle_gamma   90.00
#
_symmetry.space_group_name_H-M   'P 1'
#
loop_
_entity.id
_entity.type
_entity.pdbx_description
1 polymer ?
#
loop_
_entity_poly.entity_id
_entity_poly.type
_entity_poly.pdbx_seq_one_letter_code
_entity_poly.pdbx_strand_id
1 'polypeptide(L)'
;MRAHVGEGIPDFLPNHPGISEDVDHAPKRRQILTVREKKLALKNALRYFPSHLHESLASEFAKELEEYGRIWMMRYRPIEYDMKAYPIQSYPTKSLQAASIMLMIHNNLDNAVAQFPHQLITYGGNGSVFQNWAQYRIVMKYLCEMEDDQTLVMYSGHPLGLFPSSTEAPRVVVTNGMVIPNYSSQDDY
;
A
#
# COMPACT_ATOMS: atom_id res chain seq x y z
N MET A 1 1.68 -17.70 2.22
CA MET A 1 2.52 -16.51 1.96
C MET A 1 3.25 -16.57 0.62
N ARG A 2 4.24 -17.47 0.42
CA ARG A 2 5.12 -17.49 -0.77
C ARG A 2 4.41 -17.49 -2.12
N ALA A 3 3.28 -18.18 -2.25
CA ALA A 3 2.51 -18.21 -3.50
C ALA A 3 1.80 -16.88 -3.84
N HIS A 4 1.49 -16.06 -2.84
CA HIS A 4 0.57 -14.92 -2.99
C HIS A 4 1.23 -13.55 -2.85
N VAL A 5 2.36 -13.45 -2.15
CA VAL A 5 2.99 -12.16 -1.81
C VAL A 5 3.45 -11.37 -3.04
N GLY A 6 3.83 -12.06 -4.11
CA GLY A 6 4.34 -11.45 -5.34
C GLY A 6 3.31 -11.27 -6.47
N GLU A 7 2.03 -11.59 -6.25
CA GLU A 7 1.01 -11.56 -7.32
C GLU A 7 0.76 -10.16 -7.91
N GLY A 8 0.99 -9.12 -7.11
CA GLY A 8 0.59 -7.76 -7.47
C GLY A 8 -0.93 -7.60 -7.46
N ILE A 9 -1.46 -6.85 -8.41
CA ILE A 9 -2.90 -6.59 -8.55
C ILE A 9 -3.52 -7.71 -9.41
N PRO A 10 -4.45 -8.52 -8.86
CA PRO A 10 -5.19 -9.49 -9.64
C PRO A 10 -6.02 -8.85 -10.75
N ASP A 11 -6.17 -9.55 -11.87
CA ASP A 11 -6.98 -9.11 -13.03
C ASP A 11 -8.49 -9.34 -12.86
N PHE A 12 -8.88 -9.86 -11.70
CA PHE A 12 -10.27 -10.09 -11.28
C PHE A 12 -10.55 -9.39 -9.95
N LEU A 13 -11.82 -9.28 -9.56
CA LEU A 13 -12.22 -8.76 -8.26
C LEU A 13 -12.11 -9.87 -7.20
N PRO A 14 -11.13 -9.84 -6.29
CA PRO A 14 -11.06 -10.82 -5.20
C PRO A 14 -12.21 -10.58 -4.22
N ASN A 15 -12.56 -11.57 -3.40
CA ASN A 15 -13.60 -11.40 -2.38
C ASN A 15 -13.23 -10.30 -1.39
N HIS A 16 -14.21 -9.49 -0.99
CA HIS A 16 -13.97 -8.44 0.00
C HIS A 16 -13.80 -9.09 1.39
N PRO A 17 -12.71 -8.83 2.12
CA PRO A 17 -12.40 -9.54 3.38
C PRO A 17 -13.25 -9.09 4.57
N GLY A 18 -14.09 -8.07 4.37
CA GLY A 18 -14.90 -7.46 5.42
C GLY A 18 -14.07 -6.60 6.37
N ILE A 19 -14.68 -6.22 7.49
CA ILE A 19 -14.03 -5.52 8.60
C ILE A 19 -13.96 -6.53 9.75
N SER A 20 -12.76 -6.77 10.27
CA SER A 20 -12.53 -7.73 11.35
C SER A 20 -12.53 -6.99 12.68
N GLU A 21 -13.19 -7.56 13.69
CA GLU A 21 -13.26 -7.00 15.03
C GLU A 21 -12.03 -7.37 15.88
N ASP A 22 -11.10 -8.14 15.32
CA ASP A 22 -9.93 -8.69 16.02
C ASP A 22 -8.76 -7.68 16.14
N VAL A 23 -8.87 -6.53 15.47
CA VAL A 23 -7.84 -5.49 15.46
C VAL A 23 -8.46 -4.10 15.58
N ASP A 24 -7.70 -3.17 16.13
CA ASP A 24 -8.10 -1.77 16.16
C ASP A 24 -8.17 -1.16 14.76
N HIS A 25 -9.06 -0.17 14.61
CA HIS A 25 -9.27 0.54 13.36
C HIS A 25 -9.06 2.04 13.50
N ALA A 26 -8.45 2.62 12.46
CA ALA A 26 -8.18 4.04 12.44
C ALA A 26 -9.49 4.86 12.48
N PRO A 27 -9.52 5.97 13.22
CA PRO A 27 -10.68 6.85 13.23
C PRO A 27 -10.94 7.44 11.84
N LYS A 28 -12.19 7.81 11.59
CA LYS A 28 -12.61 8.47 10.35
C LYS A 28 -11.86 9.81 10.17
N ARG A 29 -11.39 10.10 8.96
CA ARG A 29 -10.81 11.41 8.61
C ARG A 29 -11.89 12.47 8.43
N ARG A 30 -11.49 13.74 8.60
CA ARG A 30 -12.34 14.91 8.32
C ARG A 30 -12.74 14.91 6.83
N GLN A 31 -14.02 15.15 6.56
CA GLN A 31 -14.57 15.25 5.21
C GLN A 31 -14.38 16.67 4.67
N ILE A 32 -13.16 17.00 4.26
CA ILE A 32 -12.80 18.35 3.77
C ILE A 32 -12.80 18.46 2.24
N LEU A 33 -12.86 17.33 1.53
CA LEU A 33 -12.79 17.31 0.07
C LEU A 33 -14.08 17.83 -0.57
N THR A 34 -13.92 18.73 -1.53
CA THR A 34 -14.99 19.16 -2.44
C THR A 34 -15.42 18.01 -3.35
N VAL A 35 -16.59 18.15 -4.00
CA VAL A 35 -17.07 17.15 -4.98
C VAL A 35 -16.05 16.91 -6.10
N ARG A 36 -15.36 17.96 -6.56
CA ARG A 36 -14.33 17.85 -7.59
C ARG A 36 -13.13 17.05 -7.09
N GLU A 37 -12.69 17.28 -5.87
CA GLU A 37 -11.56 16.57 -5.26
C GLU A 37 -11.91 15.12 -4.93
N LYS A 38 -13.14 14.84 -4.46
CA LYS A 38 -13.62 13.46 -4.30
C LYS A 38 -13.58 12.69 -5.63
N LYS A 39 -14.03 13.31 -6.74
CA LYS A 39 -13.90 12.70 -8.09
C LYS A 39 -12.45 12.48 -8.49
N LEU A 40 -11.56 13.43 -8.18
CA LEU A 40 -10.12 13.28 -8.45
C LEU A 40 -9.50 12.15 -7.61
N ALA A 41 -9.87 12.03 -6.33
CA ALA A 41 -9.41 10.97 -5.45
C ALA A 41 -9.81 9.59 -5.99
N LEU A 42 -11.05 9.43 -6.48
CA LEU A 42 -11.50 8.21 -7.13
C LEU A 42 -10.70 7.91 -8.41
N LYS A 43 -10.49 8.90 -9.28
CA LYS A 43 -9.66 8.74 -10.47
C LYS A 43 -8.22 8.30 -10.12
N ASN A 44 -7.65 8.90 -9.07
CA ASN A 44 -6.31 8.57 -8.58
C ASN A 44 -6.25 7.15 -7.98
N ALA A 45 -7.31 6.70 -7.31
CA ALA A 45 -7.40 5.32 -6.79
C ALA A 45 -7.51 4.30 -7.94
N LEU A 46 -8.34 4.59 -8.95
CA LEU A 46 -8.59 3.68 -10.07
C LEU A 46 -7.38 3.47 -10.99
N ARG A 47 -6.36 4.34 -10.95
CA ARG A 47 -5.14 4.22 -11.76
C ARG A 47 -4.37 2.91 -11.54
N TYR A 48 -4.57 2.27 -10.39
CA TYR A 48 -3.89 1.02 -10.02
C TYR A 48 -4.55 -0.23 -10.62
N PHE A 49 -5.73 -0.10 -11.22
CA PHE A 49 -6.56 -1.23 -11.61
C PHE A 49 -6.87 -1.24 -13.12
N PRO A 50 -7.04 -2.42 -13.72
CA PRO A 50 -7.56 -2.56 -15.08
C PRO A 50 -8.91 -1.86 -15.26
N SER A 51 -9.13 -1.28 -16.45
CA SER A 51 -10.32 -0.47 -16.73
C SER A 51 -11.63 -1.24 -16.65
N HIS A 52 -11.64 -2.54 -16.95
CA HIS A 52 -12.84 -3.38 -16.84
C HIS A 52 -13.32 -3.58 -15.40
N LEU A 53 -12.48 -3.29 -14.40
CA LEU A 53 -12.85 -3.34 -12.98
C LEU A 53 -13.34 -1.99 -12.45
N HIS A 54 -13.19 -0.90 -13.21
CA HIS A 54 -13.41 0.46 -12.72
C HIS A 54 -14.84 0.71 -12.28
N GLU A 55 -15.84 0.16 -12.96
CA GLU A 55 -17.25 0.38 -12.59
C GLU A 55 -17.57 -0.12 -11.17
N SER A 56 -17.13 -1.35 -10.87
CA SER A 56 -17.32 -1.95 -9.54
C SER A 56 -16.48 -1.24 -8.47
N LEU A 57 -15.20 -0.99 -8.77
CA LEU A 57 -14.27 -0.38 -7.82
C LEU A 57 -14.58 1.10 -7.54
N ALA A 58 -15.09 1.85 -8.52
CA ALA A 58 -15.44 3.26 -8.34
C ALA A 58 -16.51 3.41 -7.25
N SER A 59 -17.54 2.55 -7.29
CA SER A 59 -18.62 2.55 -6.31
C SER A 59 -18.12 2.17 -4.91
N GLU A 60 -17.25 1.16 -4.83
CA GLU A 60 -16.64 0.71 -3.57
C GLU A 60 -15.71 1.78 -2.96
N PHE A 61 -14.82 2.36 -3.76
CA PHE A 61 -13.91 3.41 -3.31
C PHE A 61 -14.64 4.70 -2.95
N ALA A 62 -15.75 5.02 -3.62
CA ALA A 62 -16.61 6.14 -3.22
C ALA A 62 -17.22 5.90 -1.85
N LYS A 63 -17.65 4.67 -1.56
CA LYS A 63 -18.17 4.29 -0.25
C LYS A 63 -17.08 4.37 0.83
N GLU A 64 -15.87 3.85 0.57
CA GLU A 64 -14.76 3.99 1.51
C GLU A 64 -14.46 5.46 1.81
N LEU A 65 -14.40 6.30 0.77
CA LEU A 65 -14.12 7.71 0.90
C LEU A 65 -15.20 8.44 1.72
N GLU A 66 -16.48 8.12 1.51
CA GLU A 66 -17.58 8.74 2.24
C GLU A 66 -17.62 8.27 3.71
N GLU A 67 -17.44 6.97 3.95
CA GLU A 67 -17.55 6.39 5.29
C GLU A 67 -16.36 6.72 6.19
N TYR A 68 -15.14 6.75 5.61
CA TYR A 68 -13.90 6.82 6.37
C TYR A 68 -13.03 8.04 6.06
N GLY A 69 -13.31 8.76 4.97
CA GLY A 69 -12.46 9.86 4.50
C GLY A 69 -11.16 9.39 3.87
N ARG A 70 -11.05 8.10 3.50
CA ARG A 70 -9.89 7.50 2.84
C ARG A 70 -10.33 6.38 1.90
N ILE A 71 -9.46 6.05 0.95
CA ILE A 71 -9.61 4.89 0.07
C ILE A 71 -8.44 3.94 0.37
N TRP A 72 -8.67 2.93 1.20
CA TRP A 72 -7.66 1.93 1.55
C TRP A 72 -7.61 0.77 0.57
N MET A 73 -8.69 0.58 -0.21
CA MET A 73 -8.85 -0.55 -1.12
C MET A 73 -8.84 -1.87 -0.35
N MET A 74 -9.69 -1.97 0.68
CA MET A 74 -9.67 -3.07 1.66
C MET A 74 -9.80 -4.45 1.01
N ARG A 75 -10.55 -4.53 -0.10
CA ARG A 75 -10.64 -5.72 -0.96
C ARG A 75 -9.30 -6.33 -1.34
N TYR A 76 -8.26 -5.50 -1.48
CA TYR A 76 -6.93 -5.92 -1.89
C TYR A 76 -5.99 -6.18 -0.70
N ARG A 77 -6.46 -6.16 0.55
CA ARG A 77 -5.68 -6.65 1.67
C ARG A 77 -5.49 -8.18 1.55
N PRO A 78 -4.26 -8.72 1.67
CA PRO A 78 -4.06 -10.17 1.68
C PRO A 78 -4.74 -10.82 2.88
N ILE A 79 -5.34 -11.98 2.65
CA ILE A 79 -5.96 -12.83 3.69
C ILE A 79 -5.49 -14.28 3.63
N GLU A 80 -4.70 -14.62 2.60
CA GLU A 80 -4.17 -15.96 2.35
C GLU A 80 -2.95 -16.28 3.24
N TYR A 81 -2.49 -15.31 4.03
CA TYR A 81 -1.40 -15.45 4.98
C TYR A 81 -1.48 -14.38 6.07
N ASP A 82 -0.97 -14.70 7.26
CA ASP A 82 -0.82 -13.73 8.34
C ASP A 82 0.15 -12.62 7.92
N MET A 83 -0.23 -11.37 8.16
CA MET A 83 0.68 -10.24 8.04
C MET A 83 1.64 -10.27 9.24
N LYS A 84 2.87 -10.75 9.02
CA LYS A 84 3.94 -10.82 10.03
C LYS A 84 5.28 -11.06 9.37
N ALA A 85 6.38 -10.76 10.06
CA ALA A 85 7.70 -11.07 9.55
C ALA A 85 7.94 -12.60 9.50
N TYR A 86 8.26 -13.12 8.32
CA TYR A 86 8.70 -14.50 8.10
C TYR A 86 10.23 -14.62 8.03
N PRO A 87 10.82 -15.81 8.22
CA PRO A 87 12.24 -16.05 7.93
C PRO A 87 12.60 -15.62 6.51
N ILE A 88 13.76 -14.98 6.33
CA ILE A 88 14.14 -14.31 5.07
C ILE A 88 14.09 -15.24 3.84
N GLN A 89 14.36 -16.54 4.00
CA GLN A 89 14.29 -17.54 2.93
C GLN A 89 12.86 -17.87 2.47
N SER A 90 11.84 -17.39 3.19
CA SER A 90 10.42 -17.61 2.87
C SER A 90 9.94 -16.69 1.75
N TYR A 91 10.61 -15.54 1.54
CA TYR A 91 10.23 -14.56 0.53
C TYR A 91 10.72 -15.03 -0.85
N PRO A 92 9.86 -15.05 -1.89
CA PRO A 92 10.21 -15.50 -3.23
C PRO A 92 10.89 -14.38 -4.03
N THR A 93 12.03 -13.88 -3.57
CA THR A 93 12.78 -12.81 -4.24
C THR A 93 13.99 -13.34 -4.99
N LYS A 94 14.45 -12.58 -5.99
CA LYS A 94 15.77 -12.80 -6.61
C LYS A 94 16.90 -12.13 -5.82
N SER A 95 16.62 -10.95 -5.27
CA SER A 95 17.54 -10.20 -4.41
C SER A 95 17.33 -10.52 -2.92
N LEU A 96 18.40 -10.85 -2.21
CA LEU A 96 18.36 -11.05 -0.74
C LEU A 96 18.02 -9.74 -0.01
N GLN A 97 18.52 -8.60 -0.52
CA GLN A 97 18.22 -7.30 0.07
C GLN A 97 16.73 -6.96 -0.07
N ALA A 98 16.11 -7.31 -1.21
CA ALA A 98 14.67 -7.15 -1.39
C ALA A 98 13.85 -8.02 -0.41
N ALA A 99 14.28 -9.26 -0.14
CA ALA A 99 13.65 -10.10 0.88
C ALA A 99 13.70 -9.46 2.27
N SER A 100 14.84 -8.88 2.66
CA SER A 100 14.97 -8.14 3.92
C SER A 100 13.99 -6.96 4.00
N ILE A 101 13.79 -6.22 2.90
CA ILE A 101 12.84 -5.11 2.85
C ILE A 101 11.40 -5.62 3.00
N MET A 102 11.03 -6.70 2.31
CA MET A 102 9.70 -7.32 2.45
C MET A 102 9.43 -7.76 3.89
N LEU A 103 10.44 -8.34 4.56
CA LEU A 103 10.39 -8.70 5.97
C LEU A 103 10.08 -7.50 6.85
N MET A 104 10.80 -6.38 6.66
CA MET A 104 10.58 -5.17 7.43
C MET A 104 9.21 -4.54 7.16
N ILE A 105 8.71 -4.60 5.92
CA ILE A 105 7.35 -4.16 5.58
C ILE A 105 6.31 -4.99 6.34
N HIS A 106 6.44 -6.32 6.33
CA HIS A 106 5.53 -7.21 7.05
C HIS A 106 5.56 -6.97 8.56
N ASN A 107 6.73 -6.72 9.14
CA ASN A 107 6.84 -6.34 10.56
C ASN A 107 6.05 -5.06 10.87
N ASN A 108 6.17 -4.02 10.05
CA ASN A 108 5.46 -2.76 10.27
C ASN A 108 3.93 -2.88 10.14
N LEU A 109 3.44 -3.92 9.47
CA LEU A 109 2.01 -4.18 9.23
C LEU A 109 1.47 -5.34 10.07
N ASP A 110 2.28 -5.93 10.93
CA ASP A 110 1.89 -7.03 11.80
C ASP A 110 0.82 -6.57 12.79
N ASN A 111 -0.22 -7.37 13.01
CA ASN A 111 -1.29 -7.06 13.97
C ASN A 111 -0.77 -6.89 15.40
N ALA A 112 0.34 -7.54 15.75
CA ALA A 112 1.00 -7.40 17.05
C ALA A 112 1.88 -6.14 17.17
N VAL A 113 2.12 -5.42 16.07
CA VAL A 113 3.06 -4.28 16.00
C VAL A 113 2.33 -2.99 15.60
N ALA A 114 1.49 -3.05 14.57
CA ALA A 114 0.84 -1.89 13.99
C ALA A 114 -0.36 -1.44 14.82
N GLN A 115 -0.50 -0.14 15.01
CA GLN A 115 -1.64 0.47 15.70
C GLN A 115 -2.97 0.22 14.98
N PHE A 116 -2.99 0.37 13.64
CA PHE A 116 -4.17 0.09 12.82
C PHE A 116 -3.74 -0.73 11.58
N PRO A 117 -3.51 -2.05 11.72
CA PRO A 117 -2.85 -2.88 10.70
C PRO A 117 -3.62 -2.89 9.38
N HIS A 118 -4.95 -3.01 9.43
CA HIS A 118 -5.79 -3.04 8.23
C HIS A 118 -5.85 -1.70 7.48
N GLN A 119 -5.50 -0.59 8.14
CA GLN A 119 -5.41 0.74 7.55
C GLN A 119 -3.96 1.15 7.26
N LEU A 120 -3.02 0.20 7.34
CA LEU A 120 -1.60 0.35 7.02
C LEU A 120 -0.86 1.35 7.93
N ILE A 121 -1.36 1.59 9.15
CA ILE A 121 -0.80 2.57 10.10
C ILE A 121 -0.07 1.84 11.22
N THR A 122 1.23 2.09 11.35
CA THR A 122 2.07 1.45 12.35
C THR A 122 1.98 2.17 13.70
N TYR A 123 2.07 3.50 13.72
CA TYR A 123 1.99 4.28 14.96
C TYR A 123 1.61 5.74 14.71
N GLY A 124 1.41 6.49 15.80
CA GLY A 124 1.16 7.94 15.75
C GLY A 124 -0.21 8.33 15.20
N GLY A 125 -1.15 7.39 15.11
CA GLY A 125 -2.51 7.59 14.61
C GLY A 125 -2.63 7.76 13.09
N ASN A 126 -1.57 8.21 12.41
CA ASN A 126 -1.55 8.42 10.96
C ASN A 126 -0.23 8.02 10.28
N GLY A 127 0.78 7.54 11.01
CA GLY A 127 2.06 7.09 10.46
C GLY A 127 1.90 5.80 9.66
N SER A 128 1.60 5.94 8.38
CA SER A 128 1.27 4.82 7.48
C SER A 128 2.46 4.30 6.68
N VAL A 129 2.52 2.99 6.46
CA VAL A 129 3.49 2.32 5.57
C VAL A 129 3.15 2.58 4.10
N PHE A 130 1.88 2.44 3.75
CA PHE A 130 1.33 2.72 2.42
C PHE A 130 0.02 3.50 2.55
N GLN A 131 -0.39 4.17 1.47
CA GLN A 131 -1.69 4.88 1.45
C GLN A 131 -2.87 3.93 1.23
N ASN A 132 -2.63 2.80 0.56
CA ASN A 132 -3.65 1.80 0.24
C ASN A 132 -3.02 0.42 -0.05
N TRP A 133 -3.85 -0.62 -0.08
CA TRP A 133 -3.42 -2.00 -0.28
C TRP A 133 -2.94 -2.32 -1.70
N ALA A 134 -3.33 -1.53 -2.71
CA ALA A 134 -2.78 -1.68 -4.06
C ALA A 134 -1.29 -1.33 -4.10
N GLN A 135 -0.88 -0.27 -3.40
CA GLN A 135 0.53 0.10 -3.27
C GLN A 135 1.33 -1.02 -2.61
N TYR A 136 0.85 -1.58 -1.50
CA TYR A 136 1.45 -2.76 -0.88
C TYR A 136 1.64 -3.89 -1.91
N ARG A 137 0.57 -4.31 -2.60
CA ARG A 137 0.63 -5.42 -3.55
C ARG A 137 1.65 -5.21 -4.66
N ILE A 138 1.68 -4.01 -5.26
CA ILE A 138 2.61 -3.69 -6.34
C ILE A 138 4.05 -3.64 -5.83
N VAL A 139 4.29 -3.08 -4.64
CA VAL A 139 5.63 -3.05 -4.02
C VAL A 139 6.13 -4.46 -3.74
N MET A 140 5.30 -5.32 -3.15
CA MET A 140 5.71 -6.70 -2.88
C MET A 140 6.01 -7.46 -4.19
N LYS A 141 5.23 -7.23 -5.25
CA LYS A 141 5.52 -7.77 -6.59
C LYS A 141 6.89 -7.28 -7.11
N TYR A 142 7.14 -5.98 -7.09
CA TYR A 142 8.42 -5.43 -7.56
C TYR A 142 9.61 -5.94 -6.74
N LEU A 143 9.48 -6.06 -5.42
CA LEU A 143 10.53 -6.63 -4.56
C LEU A 143 10.77 -8.14 -4.83
N CYS A 144 9.74 -8.89 -5.22
CA CYS A 144 9.92 -10.28 -5.65
C CYS A 144 10.69 -10.38 -6.99
N GLU A 145 10.39 -9.49 -7.93
CA GLU A 145 10.87 -9.57 -9.31
C GLU A 145 12.21 -8.88 -9.54
N MET A 146 12.59 -7.91 -8.70
CA MET A 146 13.75 -7.05 -8.93
C MET A 146 15.08 -7.79 -8.86
N GLU A 147 16.01 -7.34 -9.69
CA GLU A 147 17.41 -7.76 -9.67
C GLU A 147 18.26 -6.84 -8.77
N ASP A 148 19.46 -7.30 -8.42
CA ASP A 148 20.40 -6.53 -7.57
C ASP A 148 20.99 -5.30 -8.27
N ASP A 149 20.79 -5.09 -9.57
CA ASP A 149 21.19 -3.88 -10.28
C ASP A 149 20.02 -2.91 -10.49
N GLN A 150 18.90 -3.07 -9.77
CA GLN A 150 17.74 -2.20 -9.86
C GLN A 150 17.46 -1.46 -8.54
N THR A 151 16.79 -0.31 -8.67
CA THR A 151 16.24 0.48 -7.56
C THR A 151 14.74 0.67 -7.75
N LEU A 152 13.95 0.31 -6.73
CA LEU A 152 12.54 0.66 -6.61
C LEU A 152 12.40 2.09 -6.08
N VAL A 153 11.71 2.93 -6.85
CA VAL A 153 11.49 4.32 -6.48
C VAL A 153 10.08 4.50 -5.90
N MET A 154 10.01 5.02 -4.68
CA MET A 154 8.77 5.14 -3.89
C MET A 154 8.40 6.61 -3.62
N TYR A 155 7.20 6.99 -4.04
CA TYR A 155 6.63 8.34 -3.92
C TYR A 155 5.49 8.34 -2.90
N SER A 156 5.82 8.58 -1.62
CA SER A 156 4.85 8.60 -0.51
C SER A 156 3.91 7.38 -0.50
N GLY A 157 4.51 6.20 -0.60
CA GLY A 157 3.82 4.91 -0.72
C GLY A 157 3.56 4.47 -2.16
N HIS A 158 3.46 5.35 -3.15
CA HIS A 158 3.28 4.94 -4.54
C HIS A 158 4.56 4.33 -5.13
N PRO A 159 4.55 3.07 -5.59
CA PRO A 159 5.66 2.52 -6.34
C PRO A 159 5.68 3.09 -7.75
N LEU A 160 6.64 3.98 -8.05
CA LEU A 160 6.79 4.55 -9.38
C LEU A 160 7.29 3.50 -10.38
N GLY A 161 8.19 2.61 -9.93
CA GLY A 161 8.71 1.51 -10.74
C GLY A 161 10.12 1.10 -10.34
N LEU A 162 10.61 0.07 -11.03
CA LEU A 162 11.99 -0.38 -10.97
C LEU A 162 12.81 0.32 -12.06
N PHE A 163 13.95 0.88 -11.67
CA PHE A 163 14.86 1.58 -12.57
C PHE A 163 16.25 0.93 -12.52
N PRO A 164 16.96 0.83 -13.67
CA PRO A 164 18.35 0.38 -13.68
C PRO A 164 19.25 1.24 -12.79
N SER A 165 20.21 0.61 -12.13
CA SER A 165 21.12 1.20 -11.16
C SER A 165 22.44 0.41 -11.12
N SER A 166 22.99 0.12 -9.94
CA SER A 166 24.17 -0.74 -9.75
C SER A 166 23.99 -1.63 -8.50
N THR A 167 24.82 -2.66 -8.35
CA THR A 167 24.78 -3.55 -7.17
C THR A 167 24.98 -2.82 -5.85
N GLU A 168 25.77 -1.75 -5.87
CA GLU A 168 26.07 -0.90 -4.71
C GLU A 168 25.00 0.17 -4.44
N ALA A 169 24.05 0.36 -5.36
CA ALA A 169 22.97 1.32 -5.18
C ALA A 169 21.94 0.82 -4.14
N PRO A 170 21.14 1.71 -3.53
CA PRO A 170 20.01 1.29 -2.72
C PRO A 170 18.98 0.51 -3.53
N ARG A 171 18.47 -0.60 -2.98
CA ARG A 171 17.35 -1.34 -3.59
C ARG A 171 16.04 -0.55 -3.60
N VAL A 172 15.85 0.36 -2.63
CA VAL A 172 14.65 1.19 -2.53
C VAL A 172 15.03 2.61 -2.13
N VAL A 173 14.47 3.60 -2.82
CA VAL A 173 14.52 5.02 -2.41
C VAL A 173 13.12 5.44 -2.03
N VAL A 174 12.94 5.90 -0.78
CA VAL A 174 11.63 6.25 -0.21
C VAL A 174 11.56 7.73 0.12
N THR A 175 10.50 8.38 -0.34
CA THR A 175 10.06 9.70 0.12
C THR A 175 8.67 9.58 0.74
N ASN A 176 8.38 10.31 1.81
CA ASN A 176 7.06 10.35 2.45
C ASN A 176 6.71 11.78 2.83
N GLY A 177 5.59 12.31 2.30
CA GLY A 177 5.09 13.63 2.65
C GLY A 177 5.99 14.79 2.22
N MET A 178 6.79 14.61 1.15
CA MET A 178 7.60 15.69 0.59
C MET A 178 6.69 16.64 -0.19
N VAL A 179 6.62 17.90 0.25
CA VAL A 179 5.74 18.93 -0.32
C VAL A 179 6.54 20.22 -0.55
N ILE A 180 6.10 21.03 -1.51
CA ILE A 180 6.61 22.40 -1.67
C ILE A 180 6.29 23.18 -0.39
N PRO A 181 7.25 23.87 0.26
CA PRO A 181 7.07 24.42 1.61
C PRO A 181 5.80 25.27 1.81
N ASN A 182 5.43 26.09 0.82
CA ASN A 182 4.25 26.96 0.88
C ASN A 182 2.90 26.21 0.85
N TYR A 183 2.91 24.90 0.62
CA TYR A 183 1.72 24.03 0.53
C TYR A 183 1.76 22.88 1.55
N SER A 184 2.56 23.02 2.62
CA SER A 184 2.75 21.99 3.66
C SER A 184 1.85 22.22 4.88
N SER A 185 0.60 22.67 4.67
CA SER A 185 -0.35 22.86 5.76
C SER A 185 -1.01 21.53 6.17
N GLN A 186 -1.63 21.47 7.35
CA GLN A 186 -2.30 20.25 7.82
C GLN A 186 -3.54 19.89 7.01
N ASP A 187 -4.20 20.87 6.37
CA ASP A 187 -5.37 20.61 5.52
C ASP A 187 -4.97 20.12 4.12
N ASP A 188 -3.71 20.32 3.72
CA ASP A 188 -3.13 19.82 2.47
C ASP A 188 -2.57 18.38 2.58
N TYR A 189 -2.58 17.77 3.78
CA TYR A 189 -2.07 16.43 4.10
C TYR A 189 -3.15 15.32 4.18
#